data_AF-A0A954THS0-F1
#
_entry.id   AF-A0A954THS0-F1
#
_cell.length_a   1.000
_cell.length_b   1.000
_cell.length_c   1.000
_cell.angle_alpha   90.00
_cell.angle_beta   90.00
_cell.angle_gamma   90.00
#
_symmetry.space_group_name_H-M   'P 1'
#
loop_
_entity.id
_entity.type
_entity.pdbx_description
1 polymer ?
#
loop_
_entity_poly.entity_id
_entity_poly.type
_entity_poly.pdbx_seq_one_letter_code
_entity_poly.pdbx_strand_id
1 'polypeptide(L)'
;MGVTIHYRGTLDCIESAHEMEDRALDLVFSLGGKATVWRSFADHDPYRVIRGLIVEMAPGQDTLSLIVSPEGHLTPLFQIEEAEQSAFTEPPYCFVKTQFGPIMGHVAIVHLLLALKEQYASNLEIIDEGEYYETRDLHNLRRKQAFLDGAIRSMASELRRHGLSDEAMEDPDIVVKRIERISRPSQREGYIPQSPKDMDCSDVRRLVTARTCSQRRSCGSM
;
A
#
# COMPACT_ATOMS: atom_id res chain seq x y z
N MET A 1 -0.50 4.07 -4.02
CA MET A 1 0.35 5.23 -3.68
C MET A 1 0.08 5.59 -2.23
N GLY A 2 0.94 5.17 -1.31
CA GLY A 2 0.84 5.53 0.11
C GLY A 2 1.99 6.44 0.52
N VAL A 3 2.13 6.69 1.82
CA VAL A 3 3.38 7.20 2.40
C VAL A 3 3.92 6.06 3.25
N THR A 4 4.63 5.17 2.56
CA THR A 4 5.18 3.92 3.10
C THR A 4 6.70 3.94 2.97
N ILE A 5 7.39 3.49 4.01
CA ILE A 5 8.82 3.23 3.96
C ILE A 5 8.99 1.73 3.85
N HIS A 6 9.65 1.27 2.79
CA HIS A 6 10.05 -0.12 2.60
C HIS A 6 11.54 -0.24 2.90
N TYR A 7 11.93 -1.33 3.54
CA TYR A 7 13.33 -1.58 3.86
C TYR A 7 13.64 -3.07 3.87
N ARG A 8 14.86 -3.41 3.51
CA ARG A 8 15.36 -4.79 3.44
C ARG A 8 16.86 -4.76 3.71
N GLY A 9 17.35 -5.66 4.55
CA GLY A 9 18.78 -5.71 4.84
C GLY A 9 19.14 -6.89 5.72
N THR A 10 20.45 -7.09 5.87
CA THR A 10 21.03 -8.08 6.77
C THR A 10 21.99 -7.36 7.69
N LEU A 11 22.07 -7.78 8.95
CA LEU A 11 23.12 -7.32 9.82
C LEU A 11 24.50 -7.73 9.27
N ASP A 12 25.47 -6.83 9.35
CA ASP A 12 26.85 -7.11 8.96
C ASP A 12 27.48 -8.15 9.90
N CYS A 13 27.04 -8.17 11.17
CA CYS A 13 27.49 -9.10 12.20
C CYS A 13 26.31 -9.48 13.11
N ILE A 14 25.87 -10.74 13.09
CA ILE A 14 24.72 -11.20 13.87
C ILE A 14 24.96 -11.08 15.38
N GLU A 15 26.21 -11.20 15.82
CA GLU A 15 26.61 -11.06 17.22
C GLU A 15 26.32 -9.64 17.75
N SER A 16 26.33 -8.63 16.88
CA SER A 16 25.98 -7.24 17.23
C SER A 16 24.48 -6.97 17.34
N ALA A 17 23.61 -7.98 17.11
CA ALA A 17 22.16 -7.79 17.18
C ALA A 17 21.69 -7.24 18.54
N HIS A 18 22.36 -7.60 19.64
CA HIS A 18 22.06 -7.06 20.96
C HIS A 18 22.42 -5.58 21.11
N GLU A 19 23.60 -5.17 20.62
CA GLU A 19 24.01 -3.77 20.62
C GLU A 19 23.08 -2.92 19.73
N MET A 20 22.68 -3.47 18.58
CA MET A 20 21.74 -2.84 17.66
C MET A 20 20.38 -2.58 18.34
N GLU A 21 19.86 -3.57 19.09
CA GLU A 21 18.62 -3.40 19.85
C GLU A 21 18.75 -2.35 20.95
N ASP A 22 19.83 -2.38 21.73
CA ASP A 22 20.06 -1.40 22.80
C ASP A 22 20.15 0.02 22.23
N ARG A 23 20.88 0.20 21.13
CA ARG A 23 20.98 1.51 20.45
C ARG A 23 19.68 1.94 19.81
N ALA A 24 18.95 1.03 19.17
CA ALA A 24 17.66 1.34 18.59
C ALA A 24 16.64 1.72 19.67
N LEU A 25 16.64 1.03 20.82
CA LEU A 25 15.83 1.39 21.98
C LEU A 25 16.14 2.80 22.50
N ASP A 26 17.41 3.10 22.72
CA ASP A 26 17.86 4.44 23.14
C ASP A 26 17.35 5.52 22.18
N LEU A 27 17.53 5.30 20.87
CA LEU A 27 17.08 6.23 19.84
C LEU A 27 15.56 6.39 19.85
N VAL A 28 14.80 5.29 19.88
CA VAL A 28 13.33 5.31 19.91
C VAL A 28 12.84 6.10 21.12
N PHE A 29 13.38 5.84 22.31
CA PHE A 29 12.98 6.57 23.52
C PHE A 29 13.39 8.05 23.50
N SER A 30 14.57 8.37 22.98
CA SER A 30 15.01 9.76 22.82
C SER A 30 14.10 10.57 21.88
N LEU A 31 13.48 9.90 20.91
CA LEU A 31 12.53 10.47 19.97
C LEU A 31 11.07 10.45 20.49
N GLY A 32 10.84 9.93 21.69
CA GLY A 32 9.51 9.85 22.31
C GLY A 32 8.64 8.69 21.83
N GLY A 33 9.21 7.74 21.09
CA GLY A 33 8.53 6.52 20.65
C GLY A 33 8.43 5.48 21.75
N LYS A 34 7.76 4.38 21.44
CA LYS A 34 7.68 3.18 22.30
C LYS A 34 8.26 1.99 21.55
N ALA A 35 8.77 1.03 22.30
CA ALA A 35 9.30 -0.21 21.75
C ALA A 35 8.99 -1.38 22.68
N THR A 36 8.71 -2.52 22.07
CA THR A 36 8.57 -3.81 22.74
C THR A 36 9.68 -4.71 22.26
N VAL A 37 10.46 -5.26 23.19
CA VAL A 37 11.48 -6.27 22.86
C VAL A 37 10.77 -7.58 22.51
N TRP A 38 11.13 -8.16 21.38
CA TRP A 38 10.63 -9.44 20.92
C TRP A 38 11.72 -10.50 20.96
N ARG A 39 11.36 -11.70 21.43
CA ARG A 39 12.18 -12.90 21.42
C ARG A 39 11.28 -14.09 21.14
N SER A 40 11.64 -14.92 20.17
CA SER A 40 11.01 -16.23 20.04
C SER A 40 11.55 -17.20 21.08
N PHE A 41 10.67 -18.11 21.49
CA PHE A 41 11.05 -19.32 22.20
C PHE A 41 10.75 -20.45 21.21
N ALA A 42 11.68 -20.72 20.30
CA ALA A 42 11.47 -21.74 19.29
C ALA A 42 11.42 -23.12 19.96
N ASP A 43 10.21 -23.66 20.16
CA ASP A 43 9.98 -24.97 20.78
C ASP A 43 10.60 -26.11 19.95
N HIS A 44 10.80 -25.90 18.66
CA HIS A 44 11.22 -26.94 17.70
C HIS A 44 12.71 -26.91 17.39
N ASP A 45 13.36 -25.74 17.45
CA ASP A 45 14.81 -25.59 17.31
C ASP A 45 15.33 -24.44 18.19
N PRO A 46 15.93 -24.74 19.36
CA PRO A 46 16.41 -23.73 20.30
C PRO A 46 17.58 -22.89 19.76
N TYR A 47 18.16 -23.25 18.61
CA TYR A 47 19.22 -22.49 17.97
C TYR A 47 18.69 -21.45 16.96
N ARG A 48 17.40 -21.50 16.60
CA ARG A 48 16.76 -20.55 15.67
C ARG A 48 15.96 -19.49 16.41
N VAL A 49 16.66 -18.68 17.19
CA VAL A 49 16.04 -17.58 17.95
C VAL A 49 15.87 -16.34 17.06
N ILE A 50 14.63 -15.88 16.96
CA ILE A 50 14.27 -14.59 16.37
C ILE A 50 14.27 -13.56 17.47
N ARG A 51 14.85 -12.39 17.19
CA ARG A 51 15.02 -11.34 18.19
C ARG A 51 14.95 -9.96 17.58
N GLY A 52 14.45 -8.97 18.32
CA GLY A 52 14.56 -7.58 17.92
C GLY A 52 13.55 -6.70 18.62
N LEU A 53 13.11 -5.66 17.92
CA LEU A 53 12.19 -4.66 18.46
C LEU A 53 10.95 -4.51 17.58
N ILE A 54 9.83 -4.31 18.25
CA ILE A 54 8.57 -3.85 17.67
C ILE A 54 8.39 -2.40 18.09
N VAL A 55 8.45 -1.45 17.15
CA VAL A 55 8.58 -0.02 17.44
C VAL A 55 7.33 0.75 17.01
N GLU A 56 6.77 1.51 17.94
CA GLU A 56 5.71 2.49 17.70
C GLU A 56 6.31 3.89 17.78
N MET A 57 6.69 4.47 16.64
CA MET A 57 7.37 5.76 16.63
C MET A 57 6.42 6.93 16.97
N ALA A 58 5.20 6.90 16.43
CA ALA A 58 4.20 7.93 16.67
C ALA A 58 2.77 7.37 16.52
N PRO A 59 1.77 7.99 17.17
CA PRO A 59 0.38 7.56 17.03
C PRO A 59 -0.12 7.69 15.58
N GLY A 60 -0.94 6.74 15.14
CA GLY A 60 -1.51 6.71 13.79
C GLY A 60 -0.55 6.17 12.71
N GLN A 61 0.62 5.65 13.07
CA GLN A 61 1.50 4.93 12.16
C GLN A 61 1.37 3.43 12.38
N ASP A 62 1.67 2.65 11.33
CA ASP A 62 1.91 1.22 11.50
C ASP A 62 3.16 1.01 12.36
N THR A 63 3.25 -0.16 12.98
CA THR A 63 4.39 -0.54 13.79
C THR A 63 5.59 -0.87 12.91
N LEU A 64 6.76 -0.35 13.26
CA LEU A 64 8.04 -0.65 12.60
C LEU A 64 8.62 -1.96 13.16
N SER A 65 8.99 -2.90 12.28
CA SER A 65 9.61 -4.18 12.64
C SER A 65 11.14 -4.09 12.54
N LEU A 66 11.83 -4.07 13.67
CA LEU A 66 13.30 -4.23 13.72
C LEU A 66 13.64 -5.61 14.28
N ILE A 67 12.97 -6.63 13.75
CA ILE A 67 13.16 -8.03 14.11
C ILE A 67 14.20 -8.65 13.19
N VAL A 68 15.07 -9.46 13.76
CA VAL A 68 16.22 -10.09 13.11
C VAL A 68 16.05 -11.61 13.18
N SER A 69 16.17 -12.27 12.03
CA SER A 69 16.19 -13.74 11.93
C SER A 69 17.53 -14.30 12.42
N PRO A 70 17.65 -15.63 12.62
CA PRO A 70 18.94 -16.26 12.98
C PRO A 70 20.06 -16.00 11.97
N GLU A 71 19.72 -15.72 10.71
CA GLU A 71 20.66 -15.37 9.63
C GLU A 71 21.04 -13.89 9.61
N GLY A 72 20.45 -13.07 10.47
CA GLY A 72 20.67 -11.62 10.48
C GLY A 72 19.75 -10.82 9.58
N HIS A 73 18.73 -11.43 8.95
CA HIS A 73 17.81 -10.70 8.07
C HIS A 73 16.79 -9.91 8.88
N LEU A 74 16.59 -8.64 8.50
CA LEU A 74 15.44 -7.87 8.97
C LEU A 74 14.16 -8.54 8.47
N THR A 75 13.26 -8.86 9.41
CA THR A 75 12.09 -9.72 9.19
C THR A 75 10.81 -8.97 9.55
N PRO A 76 9.77 -9.01 8.71
CA PRO A 76 8.48 -8.40 9.02
C PRO A 76 7.70 -9.24 10.03
N LEU A 77 6.80 -8.59 10.78
CA LEU A 77 6.01 -9.22 11.84
C LEU A 77 5.22 -10.46 11.37
N PHE A 78 4.72 -10.44 10.12
CA PHE A 78 3.89 -11.51 9.58
C PHE A 78 4.69 -12.73 9.06
N GLN A 79 6.03 -12.69 9.09
CA GLN A 79 6.90 -13.79 8.66
C GLN A 79 7.79 -14.36 9.77
N ILE A 80 7.50 -14.01 11.04
CA ILE A 80 8.25 -14.53 12.20
C ILE A 80 8.19 -16.06 12.22
N GLU A 81 7.01 -16.66 12.03
CA GLU A 81 6.85 -18.12 12.04
C GLU A 81 7.64 -18.81 10.92
N GLU A 82 7.64 -18.24 9.70
CA GLU A 82 8.42 -18.77 8.57
C GLU A 82 9.92 -18.74 8.86
N ALA A 83 10.41 -17.65 9.47
CA ALA A 83 11.80 -17.48 9.86
C ALA A 83 12.24 -18.43 10.99
N GLU A 84 11.34 -18.82 11.88
CA GLU A 84 11.59 -19.82 12.93
C GLU A 84 11.78 -21.20 12.31
N GLN A 85 10.95 -21.54 11.33
CA GLN A 85 10.95 -22.86 10.68
C GLN A 85 12.14 -23.04 9.72
N SER A 86 12.53 -22.00 8.98
CA SER A 86 13.56 -22.12 7.96
C SER A 86 14.26 -20.79 7.67
N ALA A 87 15.49 -20.88 7.16
CA ALA A 87 16.20 -19.71 6.66
C ALA A 87 15.55 -19.19 5.37
N PHE A 88 15.45 -17.87 5.25
CA PHE A 88 15.06 -17.27 3.99
C PHE A 88 16.20 -17.40 2.96
N THR A 89 15.85 -17.65 1.71
CA THR A 89 16.81 -17.59 0.59
C THR A 89 17.36 -16.18 0.39
N GLU A 90 16.53 -15.19 0.70
CA GLU A 90 16.78 -13.78 0.49
C GLU A 90 16.11 -12.96 1.60
N PRO A 91 16.74 -11.86 2.08
CA PRO A 91 16.12 -11.03 3.11
C PRO A 91 14.74 -10.51 2.66
N PRO A 92 13.68 -10.63 3.48
CA PRO A 92 12.36 -10.17 3.09
C PRO A 92 12.26 -8.64 3.12
N TYR A 93 11.30 -8.09 2.37
CA TYR A 93 10.95 -6.68 2.48
C TYR A 93 10.08 -6.45 3.71
N CYS A 94 10.56 -5.58 4.58
CA CYS A 94 9.75 -4.97 5.63
C CYS A 94 9.14 -3.66 5.12
N PHE A 95 8.02 -3.27 5.70
CA PHE A 95 7.41 -1.97 5.39
C PHE A 95 6.72 -1.40 6.62
N VAL A 96 6.61 -0.07 6.64
CA VAL A 96 5.84 0.67 7.64
C VAL A 96 5.07 1.79 6.97
N LYS A 97 3.75 1.81 7.15
CA LYS A 97 2.90 2.90 6.66
C LYS A 97 2.88 4.01 7.68
N THR A 98 3.14 5.22 7.22
CA THR A 98 3.27 6.40 8.07
C THR A 98 2.23 7.46 7.75
N GLN A 99 1.36 7.17 6.79
CA GLN A 99 0.49 8.11 6.11
C GLN A 99 -0.64 8.69 6.96
N PHE A 100 -0.99 8.04 8.08
CA PHE A 100 -2.01 8.53 9.02
C PHE A 100 -1.41 9.12 10.31
N GLY A 101 -0.09 9.08 10.44
CA GLY A 101 0.61 9.61 11.61
C GLY A 101 1.26 10.98 11.35
N PRO A 102 1.86 11.57 12.38
CA PRO A 102 2.54 12.86 12.24
C PRO A 102 3.77 12.73 11.33
N ILE A 103 4.05 13.79 10.55
CA ILE A 103 5.23 13.92 9.69
C ILE A 103 6.52 13.58 10.45
N MET A 104 6.64 14.06 11.69
CA MET A 104 7.84 13.83 12.49
C MET A 104 8.06 12.35 12.83
N GLY A 105 7.00 11.54 12.92
CA GLY A 105 7.14 10.09 13.10
C GLY A 105 7.77 9.43 11.86
N HIS A 106 7.37 9.86 10.66
CA HIS A 106 7.99 9.39 9.42
C HIS A 106 9.48 9.75 9.35
N VAL A 107 9.80 11.02 9.63
CA VAL A 107 11.18 11.52 9.68
C VAL A 107 12.01 10.72 10.68
N ALA A 108 11.47 10.48 11.88
CA ALA A 108 12.12 9.70 12.92
C ALA A 108 12.43 8.27 12.48
N ILE A 109 11.49 7.58 11.81
CA ILE A 109 11.72 6.25 11.25
C ILE A 109 12.86 6.27 10.22
N VAL A 110 12.86 7.23 9.29
CA VAL A 110 13.91 7.36 8.28
C VAL A 110 15.29 7.54 8.94
N HIS A 111 15.39 8.39 9.96
CA HIS A 111 16.65 8.61 10.68
C HIS A 111 17.09 7.41 11.51
N LEU A 112 16.15 6.67 12.11
CA LEU A 112 16.45 5.41 12.80
C LEU A 112 17.03 4.39 11.81
N LEU A 113 16.40 4.19 10.66
CA LEU A 113 16.89 3.26 9.63
C LEU A 113 18.26 3.67 9.08
N LEU A 114 18.53 4.97 8.91
CA LEU A 114 19.86 5.47 8.53
C LEU A 114 20.93 5.15 9.57
N ALA A 115 20.64 5.36 10.85
CA ALA A 115 21.58 5.03 11.91
C ALA A 115 21.88 3.52 11.94
N LEU A 116 20.86 2.68 11.72
CA LEU A 116 21.02 1.24 11.58
C LEU A 116 21.87 0.86 10.37
N LYS A 117 21.64 1.50 9.23
CA LYS A 117 22.43 1.29 8.01
C LYS A 117 23.91 1.60 8.23
N GLU A 118 24.21 2.70 8.88
CA GLU A 118 25.59 3.17 9.08
C GLU A 118 26.39 2.30 10.04
N GLN A 119 25.72 1.66 11.01
CA GLN A 119 26.40 0.98 12.12
C GLN A 119 26.28 -0.55 12.10
N TYR A 120 25.18 -1.08 11.58
CA TYR A 120 24.81 -2.49 11.78
C TYR A 120 24.44 -3.22 10.50
N ALA A 121 23.98 -2.54 9.47
CA ALA A 121 23.49 -3.16 8.23
C ALA A 121 23.90 -2.34 7.00
N SER A 122 25.16 -2.42 6.61
CA SER A 122 25.72 -1.65 5.49
C SER A 122 24.96 -1.84 4.16
N ASN A 123 24.35 -3.02 3.98
CA ASN A 123 23.53 -3.38 2.83
C ASN A 123 22.04 -2.99 2.95
N LEU A 124 21.65 -2.22 3.98
CA LEU A 124 20.24 -1.85 4.19
C LEU A 124 19.72 -1.00 3.02
N GLU A 125 18.77 -1.55 2.28
CA GLU A 125 18.00 -0.87 1.26
C GLU A 125 16.83 -0.16 1.92
N ILE A 126 16.60 1.11 1.55
CA ILE A 126 15.49 1.92 2.03
C ILE A 126 14.85 2.56 0.81
N ILE A 127 13.54 2.35 0.65
CA ILE A 127 12.72 2.93 -0.40
C ILE A 127 11.59 3.70 0.27
N ASP A 128 11.60 5.01 0.11
CA ASP A 128 10.62 5.89 0.74
C ASP A 128 9.64 6.46 -0.30
N GLU A 129 8.38 6.00 -0.28
CA GLU A 129 7.33 6.55 -1.14
C GLU A 129 7.05 8.04 -0.84
N GLY A 130 7.42 8.50 0.36
CA GLY A 130 7.40 9.90 0.78
C GLY A 130 8.48 10.76 0.11
N GLU A 131 9.52 10.15 -0.45
CA GLU A 131 10.75 10.78 -1.00
C GLU A 131 11.57 11.60 0.03
N TYR A 132 11.25 11.52 1.32
CA TYR A 132 11.98 12.27 2.34
C TYR A 132 13.39 11.71 2.55
N TYR A 133 13.56 10.39 2.50
CA TYR A 133 14.87 9.74 2.62
C TYR A 133 15.89 10.30 1.61
N GLU A 134 15.48 10.44 0.35
CA GLU A 134 16.34 10.90 -0.75
C GLU A 134 16.49 12.42 -0.79
N THR A 135 15.41 13.16 -0.55
CA THR A 135 15.36 14.61 -0.81
C THR A 135 15.53 15.48 0.44
N ARG A 136 15.23 14.93 1.62
CA ARG A 136 15.06 15.67 2.89
C ARG A 136 14.02 16.80 2.83
N ASP A 137 13.12 16.77 1.83
CA ASP A 137 12.08 17.78 1.65
C ASP A 137 10.84 17.49 2.51
N LEU A 138 10.79 18.11 3.69
CA LEU A 138 9.64 18.05 4.58
C LEU A 138 8.35 18.62 3.96
N HIS A 139 8.48 19.59 3.05
CA HIS A 139 7.32 20.22 2.41
C HIS A 139 6.68 19.27 1.40
N ASN A 140 7.49 18.55 0.60
CA ASN A 140 7.01 17.51 -0.29
C ASN A 140 6.30 16.38 0.49
N LEU A 141 6.93 15.88 1.56
CA LEU A 141 6.34 14.84 2.42
C LEU A 141 4.97 15.28 2.98
N ARG A 142 4.90 16.51 3.51
CA ARG A 142 3.65 17.10 4.02
C ARG A 142 2.57 17.19 2.94
N ARG A 143 2.94 17.63 1.75
CA ARG A 143 2.02 17.74 0.61
C ARG A 143 1.44 16.38 0.22
N LYS A 144 2.28 15.33 0.18
CA LYS A 144 1.86 13.96 -0.12
C LYS A 144 0.90 13.39 0.92
N GLN A 145 1.21 13.55 2.21
CA GLN A 145 0.31 13.13 3.29
C GLN A 145 -1.04 13.87 3.21
N ALA A 146 -1.02 15.19 3.06
CA ALA A 146 -2.25 16.00 2.96
C ALA A 146 -3.10 15.63 1.74
N PHE A 147 -2.46 15.33 0.60
CA PHE A 147 -3.14 14.85 -0.59
C PHE A 147 -3.85 13.51 -0.34
N LEU A 148 -3.16 12.55 0.29
CA LEU A 148 -3.74 11.25 0.61
C LEU A 148 -4.90 11.37 1.61
N ASP A 149 -4.72 12.14 2.68
CA ASP A 149 -5.76 12.42 3.66
C ASP A 149 -7.00 13.05 3.01
N GLY A 150 -6.79 13.99 2.09
CA GLY A 150 -7.85 14.62 1.31
C GLY A 150 -8.61 13.62 0.44
N ALA A 151 -7.88 12.76 -0.29
CA ALA A 151 -8.47 11.74 -1.14
C ALA A 151 -9.29 10.72 -0.34
N ILE A 152 -8.76 10.25 0.80
CA ILE A 152 -9.46 9.31 1.69
C ILE A 152 -10.71 9.94 2.28
N ARG A 153 -10.64 11.19 2.76
CA ARG A 153 -11.81 11.90 3.30
C ARG A 153 -12.87 12.16 2.25
N SER A 154 -12.46 12.51 1.02
CA SER A 154 -13.39 12.69 -0.10
C SER A 154 -14.12 11.39 -0.42
N MET A 155 -13.37 10.29 -0.57
CA MET A 155 -13.94 8.96 -0.81
C MET A 155 -14.88 8.55 0.33
N ALA A 156 -14.48 8.74 1.59
CA ALA A 156 -15.32 8.44 2.75
C ALA A 156 -16.61 9.31 2.77
N SER A 157 -16.54 10.57 2.36
CA SER A 157 -17.71 11.44 2.23
C SER A 157 -18.65 10.97 1.12
N GLU A 158 -18.13 10.52 -0.01
CA GLU A 158 -18.93 10.01 -1.12
C GLU A 158 -19.64 8.70 -0.74
N LEU A 159 -18.92 7.77 -0.11
CA LEU A 159 -19.51 6.51 0.38
C LEU A 159 -20.65 6.78 1.38
N ARG A 160 -20.46 7.72 2.32
CA ARG A 160 -21.52 8.16 3.24
C ARG A 160 -22.73 8.76 2.50
N ARG A 161 -22.52 9.59 1.49
CA ARG A 161 -23.61 10.14 0.65
C ARG A 161 -24.39 9.06 -0.08
N HIS A 162 -23.73 7.97 -0.47
CA HIS A 162 -24.37 6.79 -1.05
C HIS A 162 -25.03 5.86 -0.02
N GLY A 163 -25.06 6.28 1.26
CA GLY A 163 -25.75 5.62 2.36
C GLY A 163 -25.08 4.32 2.81
N LEU A 164 -23.75 4.25 2.69
CA LEU A 164 -22.92 3.32 3.46
C LEU A 164 -22.65 3.95 4.84
N SER A 165 -23.73 4.20 5.58
CA SER A 165 -23.74 4.57 7.00
C SER A 165 -23.49 3.33 7.87
N ASP A 166 -23.40 3.51 9.19
CA ASP A 166 -23.23 2.44 10.19
C ASP A 166 -24.28 1.32 10.06
N GLU A 167 -25.43 1.58 9.44
CA GLU A 167 -26.49 0.61 9.08
C GLU A 167 -26.01 -0.47 8.09
N ALA A 168 -24.95 -0.22 7.32
CA ALA A 168 -24.33 -1.21 6.43
C ALA A 168 -23.37 -2.17 7.16
N MET A 169 -23.04 -1.92 8.43
CA MET A 169 -22.27 -2.88 9.26
C MET A 169 -23.14 -4.05 9.77
N GLU A 170 -24.46 -3.92 9.76
CA GLU A 170 -25.36 -4.93 10.34
C GLU A 170 -25.68 -6.10 9.39
N ASP A 171 -25.51 -5.93 8.07
CA ASP A 171 -25.79 -6.98 7.09
C ASP A 171 -24.80 -6.93 5.89
N PRO A 172 -23.90 -7.93 5.77
CA PRO A 172 -22.94 -8.04 4.67
C PRO A 172 -23.59 -8.05 3.28
N ASP A 173 -24.80 -8.59 3.14
CA ASP A 173 -25.49 -8.68 1.85
C ASP A 173 -25.95 -7.30 1.35
N ILE A 174 -26.19 -6.35 2.26
CA ILE A 174 -26.49 -4.95 1.92
C ILE A 174 -25.26 -4.28 1.32
N VAL A 175 -24.07 -4.54 1.86
CA VAL A 175 -22.81 -3.99 1.35
C VAL A 175 -22.54 -4.51 -0.07
N VAL A 176 -22.66 -5.82 -0.29
CA VAL A 176 -22.45 -6.47 -1.60
C VAL A 176 -23.38 -5.89 -2.67
N LYS A 177 -24.70 -5.88 -2.41
CA LYS A 177 -25.70 -5.33 -3.36
C LYS A 177 -25.48 -3.85 -3.67
N ARG A 178 -24.85 -3.11 -2.76
CA ARG A 178 -24.62 -1.67 -2.90
C ARG A 178 -23.32 -1.36 -3.63
N ILE A 179 -22.26 -2.14 -3.41
CA ILE A 179 -21.04 -2.13 -4.23
C ILE A 179 -21.41 -2.44 -5.69
N GLU A 180 -22.24 -3.47 -5.93
CA GLU A 180 -22.74 -3.81 -7.26
C GLU A 180 -23.54 -2.67 -7.94
N ARG A 181 -24.26 -1.86 -7.15
CA ARG A 181 -24.99 -0.71 -7.68
C ARG A 181 -24.06 0.43 -8.10
N ILE A 182 -22.96 0.63 -7.37
CA ILE A 182 -21.96 1.67 -7.66
C ILE A 182 -21.04 1.25 -8.82
N SER A 183 -20.74 -0.03 -8.95
CA SER A 183 -19.85 -0.57 -10.00
C SER A 183 -20.53 -0.78 -11.35
N ARG A 184 -21.87 -0.68 -11.43
CA ARG A 184 -22.56 -0.66 -12.72
C ARG A 184 -22.13 0.58 -13.50
N PRO A 185 -21.47 0.43 -14.67
CA PRO A 185 -21.11 1.57 -15.48
C PRO A 185 -22.39 2.32 -15.82
N SER A 186 -22.41 3.62 -15.54
CA SER A 186 -23.46 4.51 -15.99
C SER A 186 -23.48 4.48 -17.52
N GLN A 187 -24.31 3.59 -18.09
CA GLN A 187 -24.72 3.63 -19.49
C GLN A 187 -25.57 4.89 -19.67
N ARG A 188 -24.91 6.05 -19.74
CA ARG A 188 -25.47 7.22 -20.41
C ARG A 188 -25.13 7.09 -21.88
N GLU A 189 -26.17 6.70 -22.63
CA GLU A 189 -26.45 6.99 -24.03
C GLU A 189 -25.27 7.01 -25.01
N GLY A 190 -25.17 5.91 -25.75
CA GLY A 190 -24.35 5.77 -26.94
C GLY A 190 -24.49 4.37 -27.53
N TYR A 191 -25.72 3.95 -27.84
CA TYR A 191 -25.95 2.68 -28.54
C TYR A 191 -25.38 2.80 -29.97
N ILE A 192 -24.18 2.27 -30.16
CA ILE A 192 -23.65 1.93 -31.49
C ILE A 192 -23.83 0.42 -31.63
N PRO A 193 -24.74 -0.07 -32.50
CA PRO A 193 -24.91 -1.50 -32.69
C PRO A 193 -23.63 -2.10 -33.30
N GLN A 194 -23.03 -3.04 -32.58
CA GLN A 194 -21.93 -3.85 -33.09
C GLN A 194 -22.49 -5.12 -33.75
N SER A 195 -22.30 -5.17 -35.07
CA SER A 195 -22.39 -6.32 -35.97
C SER A 195 -23.77 -6.70 -36.57
N PRO A 196 -23.83 -7.06 -37.87
CA PRO A 196 -25.07 -7.27 -38.61
C PRO A 196 -25.46 -8.75 -38.68
N LYS A 197 -25.63 -9.40 -37.53
CA LYS A 197 -26.04 -10.83 -37.50
C LYS A 197 -27.46 -11.10 -37.01
N ASP A 198 -28.17 -10.07 -36.54
CA ASP A 198 -29.57 -10.19 -36.10
C ASP A 198 -30.53 -9.41 -37.01
N MET A 199 -30.34 -9.48 -38.33
CA MET A 199 -31.28 -8.92 -39.29
C MET A 199 -32.31 -9.99 -39.70
N ASP A 200 -33.53 -9.83 -39.18
CA ASP A 200 -34.71 -10.57 -39.64
C ASP A 200 -34.97 -10.27 -41.13
N CYS A 201 -35.36 -11.30 -41.87
CA CYS A 201 -35.56 -11.29 -43.32
C CYS A 201 -36.71 -10.35 -43.76
N SER A 202 -37.56 -9.90 -42.82
CA SER A 202 -38.59 -8.88 -43.07
C SER A 202 -38.04 -7.46 -43.23
N ASP A 203 -36.83 -7.16 -42.74
CA ASP A 203 -36.25 -5.80 -42.80
C ASP A 203 -35.47 -5.50 -44.09
N VAL A 204 -35.12 -6.53 -44.87
CA VAL A 204 -34.42 -6.38 -46.15
C VAL A 204 -35.31 -5.71 -47.22
N ARG A 205 -36.65 -5.81 -47.11
CA ARG A 205 -37.58 -5.18 -48.06
C ARG A 205 -37.74 -3.66 -47.87
N ARG A 206 -37.33 -3.07 -46.75
CA ARG A 206 -37.38 -1.60 -46.54
C ARG A 206 -36.11 -0.89 -46.99
N LEU A 207 -34.99 -1.60 -47.13
CA LEU A 207 -33.70 -1.00 -47.52
C LEU A 207 -33.48 -0.88 -49.04
N VAL A 208 -34.22 -1.61 -49.87
CA VAL A 208 -34.07 -1.56 -51.34
C VAL A 208 -34.86 -0.39 -51.96
N THR A 209 -35.90 0.14 -51.32
CA THR A 209 -36.69 1.26 -51.83
C THR A 209 -36.11 2.65 -51.49
N ALA A 210 -35.13 2.75 -50.59
CA ALA A 210 -34.54 4.02 -50.17
C ALA A 210 -33.29 4.43 -50.99
N ARG A 211 -32.73 3.53 -51.81
CA ARG A 211 -31.49 3.81 -52.57
C ARG A 211 -31.68 4.41 -53.96
N THR A 212 -32.91 4.58 -54.44
CA THR A 212 -33.18 5.25 -55.74
C THR A 212 -33.47 6.75 -55.64
N CYS A 213 -33.47 7.36 -54.44
CA CYS A 213 -33.81 8.78 -54.28
C CYS A 213 -32.63 9.72 -53.92
N SER A 214 -31.45 9.20 -53.54
CA SER A 214 -30.34 10.03 -53.05
C SER A 214 -29.24 10.35 -54.07
N GLN A 215 -29.30 9.83 -55.31
CA GLN A 215 -28.23 9.99 -56.31
C GLN A 215 -28.51 11.08 -57.37
N ARG A 216 -29.30 12.11 -57.03
CA ARG A 216 -29.60 13.23 -57.94
C ARG A 216 -29.37 14.64 -57.38
N ARG A 217 -28.56 14.81 -56.32
CA ARG A 217 -28.21 16.15 -55.82
C ARG A 217 -26.78 16.23 -55.29
N SER A 218 -25.79 16.34 -56.18
CA SER A 218 -24.54 17.09 -55.93
C SER A 218 -23.59 17.04 -57.15
N CYS A 219 -23.95 17.74 -58.22
CA CYS A 219 -22.98 18.24 -59.21
C CYS A 219 -23.51 19.59 -59.69
N GLY A 220 -22.88 20.70 -59.27
CA GLY A 220 -23.22 22.04 -59.74
C GLY A 220 -22.80 23.15 -58.79
N SER A 221 -21.50 23.44 -58.73
CA SER A 221 -20.96 24.78 -58.41
C SER A 221 -19.44 24.82 -58.58
N MET A 222 -19.00 24.94 -59.84
CA MET A 222 -18.00 25.89 -60.35
C MET A 222 -17.93 25.75 -61.87
#